data_AF-A0A2N0QGN4-F1
#
_entry.id   AF-A0A2N0QGN4-F1
#
_cell.length_a   1.000
_cell.length_b   1.000
_cell.length_c   1.000
_cell.angle_alpha   90.00
_cell.angle_beta   90.00
_cell.angle_gamma   90.00
#
_symmetry.space_group_name_H-M   'P 1'
#
loop_
_entity.id
_entity.type
_entity.pdbx_description
1 polymer ?
#
loop_
_entity_poly.entity_id
_entity_poly.type
_entity_poly.pdbx_seq_one_letter_code
_entity_poly.pdbx_strand_id
1 'polypeptide(L)'
;MINSRTNPKVDEFLNKADKWKEEFETLRSIVLDCGLIENFKWMHPCYTLEKKNVVLIHGFKEYCALLFHKGALLKDPHGILIQQTEN
;
A
#
# COMPACT_ATOMS: atom_id res chain seq x y z
N MET A 1 -8.76 -18.50 -16.79
CA MET A 1 -9.15 -18.45 -15.37
C MET A 1 -8.91 -17.04 -14.90
N ILE A 2 -9.96 -16.32 -14.48
CA ILE A 2 -9.81 -14.95 -13.97
C ILE A 2 -9.27 -15.09 -12.55
N ASN A 3 -7.95 -15.05 -12.39
CA ASN A 3 -7.37 -14.84 -11.07
C ASN A 3 -7.72 -13.39 -10.70
N SER A 4 -8.70 -13.22 -9.81
CA SER A 4 -9.01 -11.92 -9.25
C SER A 4 -7.70 -11.35 -8.68
N ARG A 5 -7.20 -10.26 -9.29
CA ARG A 5 -5.98 -9.56 -8.82
C ARG A 5 -6.20 -8.84 -7.49
N THR A 6 -7.45 -8.68 -7.11
CA THR A 6 -7.92 -7.92 -5.96
C THR A 6 -8.41 -8.85 -4.84
N ASN A 7 -8.23 -8.38 -3.60
CA ASN A 7 -8.56 -9.07 -2.35
C ASN A 7 -9.85 -8.50 -1.72
N PRO A 8 -10.86 -9.34 -1.44
CA PRO A 8 -12.13 -8.90 -0.85
C PRO A 8 -12.00 -8.14 0.48
N LYS A 9 -10.98 -8.45 1.30
CA LYS A 9 -10.74 -7.71 2.55
C LYS A 9 -10.24 -6.28 2.30
N VAL A 10 -9.51 -6.09 1.22
CA VAL A 10 -9.11 -4.75 0.77
C VAL A 10 -10.32 -4.01 0.21
N ASP A 11 -11.19 -4.68 -0.54
CA ASP A 11 -12.44 -4.07 -1.01
C ASP A 11 -13.32 -3.60 0.16
N GLU A 12 -13.45 -4.42 1.20
CA GLU A 12 -14.19 -4.05 2.42
C GLU A 12 -13.56 -2.85 3.14
N PHE A 13 -12.22 -2.83 3.27
CA PHE A 13 -11.49 -1.71 3.86
C PHE A 13 -11.75 -0.40 3.10
N LEU A 14 -11.64 -0.41 1.77
CA LEU A 14 -11.86 0.78 0.93
C LEU A 14 -13.31 1.25 0.96
N ASN A 15 -14.26 0.31 0.96
CA ASN A 15 -15.68 0.65 1.02
C ASN A 15 -16.08 1.31 2.35
N LYS A 16 -15.37 0.99 3.44
CA LYS A 16 -15.57 1.57 4.77
C LYS A 16 -14.70 2.80 5.06
N ALA A 17 -13.87 3.23 4.09
CA ALA A 17 -12.98 4.37 4.29
C ALA A 17 -13.77 5.69 4.24
N ASP A 18 -13.89 6.38 5.37
CA ASP A 18 -14.51 7.71 5.45
C ASP A 18 -13.59 8.83 4.92
N LYS A 19 -12.27 8.58 4.89
CA LYS A 19 -11.24 9.50 4.37
C LYS A 19 -10.33 8.74 3.40
N TRP A 20 -9.74 9.49 2.47
CA TRP A 20 -8.73 9.02 1.53
C TRP A 20 -9.18 7.93 0.56
N LYS A 21 -10.48 7.74 0.36
CA LYS A 21 -11.00 6.62 -0.43
C LYS A 21 -10.48 6.66 -1.87
N GLU A 22 -10.64 7.81 -2.53
CA GLU A 22 -10.19 8.02 -3.92
C GLU A 22 -8.66 7.86 -4.04
N GLU A 23 -7.92 8.36 -3.05
CA GLU A 23 -6.47 8.24 -2.98
C GLU A 23 -6.04 6.79 -2.77
N PHE A 24 -6.70 6.04 -1.87
CA PHE A 24 -6.40 4.63 -1.65
C PHE A 24 -6.71 3.79 -2.89
N GLU A 25 -7.81 4.06 -3.60
CA GLU A 25 -8.14 3.39 -4.86
C GLU A 25 -7.07 3.68 -5.92
N THR A 26 -6.62 4.93 -6.01
CA THR A 26 -5.54 5.35 -6.91
C THR A 26 -4.21 4.65 -6.57
N LEU A 27 -3.81 4.69 -5.30
CA LEU A 27 -2.60 4.02 -4.81
C LEU A 27 -2.65 2.51 -5.05
N ARG A 28 -3.80 1.88 -4.82
CA ARG A 28 -4.02 0.45 -5.09
C ARG A 28 -3.81 0.13 -6.56
N SER A 29 -4.36 0.94 -7.47
CA SER A 29 -4.16 0.76 -8.92
C SER A 29 -2.67 0.82 -9.28
N ILE A 30 -1.95 1.83 -8.80
CA ILE A 30 -0.51 2.00 -9.04
C ILE A 30 0.27 0.77 -8.56
N VAL A 31 -0.02 0.29 -7.34
CA VAL A 31 0.70 -0.84 -6.76
C VAL A 31 0.40 -2.17 -7.48
N LEU A 32 -0.85 -2.37 -7.92
CA LEU A 32 -1.24 -3.54 -8.70
C LEU A 32 -0.61 -3.53 -10.11
N ASP A 33 -0.49 -2.36 -10.73
CA ASP A 33 0.18 -2.20 -12.04
C ASP A 33 1.70 -2.49 -11.95
N CYS A 34 2.29 -2.37 -10.76
CA CYS A 34 3.67 -2.81 -10.48
C CYS A 34 3.81 -4.34 -10.35
N GLY A 35 2.73 -5.11 -10.52
CA GLY A 35 2.75 -6.58 -10.45
C GLY A 35 2.85 -7.14 -9.02
N LEU A 36 2.62 -6.32 -7.99
CA LEU A 36 2.59 -6.80 -6.61
C LEU A 36 1.30 -7.57 -6.31
N ILE A 37 1.41 -8.59 -5.46
CA ILE A 37 0.28 -9.40 -5.02
C ILE A 37 -0.37 -8.73 -3.81
N GLU A 38 -1.66 -8.42 -3.95
CA GLU A 38 -2.46 -7.82 -2.88
C GLU A 38 -2.83 -8.81 -1.78
N ASN A 39 -2.69 -8.35 -0.54
CA ASN A 39 -2.96 -9.07 0.70
C ASN A 39 -3.58 -8.09 1.72
N PHE A 40 -3.97 -8.62 2.88
CA PHE A 40 -4.51 -7.83 3.97
C PHE A 40 -3.85 -8.24 5.29
N LYS A 41 -3.05 -7.34 5.87
CA LYS A 41 -2.27 -7.59 7.08
C LYS A 41 -2.33 -6.38 7.98
N TRP A 42 -2.33 -6.59 9.29
CA TRP A 42 -2.40 -5.50 10.28
C TRP A 42 -3.53 -4.52 10.03
N MET A 43 -4.68 -5.03 9.56
CA MET A 43 -5.86 -4.22 9.21
C MET A 43 -5.68 -3.24 8.03
N HIS A 44 -4.62 -3.40 7.24
CA HIS A 44 -4.34 -2.55 6.08
C HIS A 44 -4.10 -3.36 4.80
N PRO A 45 -4.37 -2.78 3.62
CA PRO A 45 -3.90 -3.30 2.35
C PRO A 45 -2.37 -3.45 2.36
N CYS A 46 -1.91 -4.66 2.06
CA CYS A 46 -0.50 -5.03 2.08
C CYS A 46 -0.12 -5.70 0.78
N TYR A 47 0.97 -5.27 0.16
CA TYR A 47 1.38 -5.74 -1.15
C TYR A 47 2.72 -6.44 -1.07
N THR A 48 2.80 -7.59 -1.74
CA THR A 48 3.91 -8.53 -1.60
C THR A 48 4.52 -8.91 -2.94
N LEU A 49 5.82 -9.17 -2.93
CA LEU A 49 6.56 -9.79 -4.02
C LEU A 49 7.23 -11.05 -3.46
N GLU A 50 7.04 -12.20 -4.10
CA GLU A 50 7.60 -13.49 -3.64
C GLU A 50 7.33 -13.77 -2.14
N LYS A 51 6.10 -13.47 -1.68
CA LYS A 51 5.66 -13.60 -0.28
C LYS A 51 6.33 -12.67 0.73
N LYS A 52 7.24 -11.79 0.31
CA LYS A 52 7.85 -10.75 1.15
C LYS A 52 7.02 -9.47 1.09
N ASN A 53 6.86 -8.78 2.22
CA ASN A 53 6.13 -7.52 2.25
C ASN A 53 6.96 -6.41 1.60
N VAL A 54 6.33 -5.61 0.74
CA VAL A 54 6.98 -4.53 0.00
C VAL A 54 6.42 -3.18 0.42
N VAL A 55 5.10 -3.01 0.39
CA VAL A 55 4.44 -1.73 0.68
C VAL A 55 3.06 -1.95 1.30
N LEU A 56 2.66 -1.05 2.20
CA LEU A 56 1.29 -0.92 2.72
C LEU A 56 0.64 0.35 2.18
N ILE A 57 -0.68 0.35 2.06
CA ILE A 57 -1.45 1.60 1.93
C ILE A 57 -2.03 1.93 3.31
N HIS A 58 -1.75 3.13 3.81
CA HIS A 58 -2.19 3.54 5.15
C HIS A 58 -2.65 5.00 5.16
N GLY A 59 -3.78 5.26 5.82
CA GLY A 59 -4.30 6.61 6.07
C GLY A 59 -3.97 7.09 7.47
N PHE A 60 -3.54 8.33 7.57
CA PHE A 60 -3.33 9.10 8.79
C PHE A 60 -4.37 10.23 8.85
N LYS A 61 -4.31 11.02 9.94
CA LYS A 61 -5.27 12.13 10.17
C LYS A 61 -5.25 13.16 9.04
N GLU A 62 -4.05 13.51 8.57
CA GLU A 62 -3.79 14.63 7.64
C GLU A 62 -3.27 14.17 6.26
N TYR A 63 -2.91 12.89 6.08
CA TYR A 63 -2.41 12.36 4.80
C TYR A 63 -2.67 10.85 4.68
N CYS A 64 -2.53 10.31 3.47
CA CYS A 64 -2.34 8.87 3.25
C CYS A 64 -0.97 8.61 2.62
N ALA A 65 -0.47 7.38 2.73
CA ALA A 65 0.86 7.04 2.27
C ALA A 65 0.98 5.61 1.72
N LEU A 66 1.92 5.47 0.79
CA LEU A 66 2.60 4.20 0.52
C LEU A 66 3.72 4.02 1.55
N LEU A 67 3.54 3.05 2.44
CA LEU A 67 4.50 2.76 3.50
C LEU A 67 5.38 1.58 3.11
N PHE A 68 6.61 1.86 2.67
CA PHE A 68 7.57 0.85 2.22
C PHE A 68 8.20 0.08 3.38
N HIS A 69 8.17 -1.24 3.31
CA HIS A 69 8.98 -2.07 4.18
C HIS A 69 10.46 -1.93 3.82
N LYS A 70 11.30 -1.61 4.81
CA LYS A 70 12.72 -1.28 4.61
C LYS A 70 12.91 -0.12 3.62
N GLY A 71 11.99 0.84 3.59
CA GLY A 71 12.02 1.99 2.69
C GLY A 71 13.30 2.83 2.82
N ALA A 72 13.90 2.89 4.01
CA ALA A 72 15.17 3.59 4.25
C ALA A 72 16.38 2.97 3.51
N LEU A 73 16.24 1.77 2.92
CA LEU A 73 17.26 1.19 2.04
C LEU A 73 17.06 1.56 0.56
N LEU A 74 15.94 2.18 0.20
CA LEU A 74 15.67 2.60 -1.17
C LEU A 74 16.53 3.82 -1.52
N LYS A 75 16.95 3.88 -2.79
CA LYS A 75 17.53 5.10 -3.33
C LYS A 75 16.42 6.15 -3.45
N ASP A 76 16.69 7.35 -2.96
CA ASP A 76 15.77 8.49 -3.06
C ASP A 76 16.40 9.63 -3.88
N PRO A 77 16.53 9.47 -5.21
CA PRO A 77 17.16 10.48 -6.06
C PRO A 77 16.37 11.80 -6.11
N HIS A 78 15.10 11.78 -5.72
CA HIS A 78 14.21 12.95 -5.77
C HIS A 78 13.98 13.59 -4.38
N GLY A 79 14.48 12.98 -3.31
CA GLY A 79 14.32 13.50 -1.95
C GLY A 79 12.85 13.51 -1.47
N ILE A 80 12.03 12.57 -1.95
CA ILE A 80 10.59 12.53 -1.68
C ILE A 80 10.20 11.52 -0.59
N LEU A 81 11.12 10.64 -0.18
CA LEU A 81 10.84 9.65 0.85
C LEU A 81 10.95 10.28 2.23
N ILE A 82 9.95 10.01 3.06
CA ILE A 82 9.92 10.46 4.46
C ILE A 82 10.15 9.24 5.36
N GLN A 83 11.21 9.29 6.17
CA GLN A 83 11.51 8.25 7.15
C GLN A 83 10.62 8.43 8.39
N GLN A 84 9.79 7.43 8.70
CA GLN A 84 8.87 7.49 9.85
C GLN A 84 9.54 7.20 11.20
N THR A 85 10.55 6.34 11.22
CA THR A 85 11.28 5.94 12.44
C THR A 85 12.76 5.79 12.13
N GLU A 86 13.62 5.93 13.13
CA GLU A 86 15.03 5.56 13.03
C GLU A 86 15.19 4.07 12.65
N ASN A 87 16.32 3.74 12.02
CA ASN A 87 16.66 2.40 11.51
C ASN A 87 17.60 1.67 12.47
#